data_AF-A0A0V0H4Z8-F1
#
_entry.id   AF-A0A0V0H4Z8-F1
#
_cell.length_a   1.000
_cell.length_b   1.000
_cell.length_c   1.000
_cell.angle_alpha   90.00
_cell.angle_beta   90.00
_cell.angle_gamma   90.00
#
_symmetry.space_group_name_H-M   'P 1'
#
loop_
_entity.id
_entity.type
_entity.pdbx_description
1 polymer ?
#
loop_
_entity_poly.entity_id
_entity_poly.type
_entity_poly.pdbx_seq_one_letter_code
_entity_poly.pdbx_strand_id
1 'polypeptide(L)'
;EVKDSEFLELKYLKLDNLKVTQWSVSDDAFPKLEHLVLTKCKHLEKIPSHFEDAVCLNRIEVNWCNWDVANSAQEILTTQHEVIANDSFTVTIQPPDWSKEQPLDS
;
A
#
# COMPACT_ATOMS: atom_id res chain seq x y z
N GLU A 1 21.27 3.24 5.69
CA GLU A 1 21.07 1.82 5.35
C GLU A 1 20.38 1.20 6.56
N VAL A 2 19.08 0.91 6.44
CA VAL A 2 18.32 0.22 7.50
C VAL A 2 18.54 -1.27 7.24
N LYS A 3 19.01 -2.02 8.24
CA LYS A 3 19.19 -3.47 8.11
C LYS A 3 17.82 -4.14 8.23
N ASP A 4 17.55 -5.09 7.33
CA ASP A 4 16.29 -5.86 7.25
C ASP A 4 15.90 -6.55 8.58
N SER A 5 16.84 -6.71 9.52
CA SER A 5 16.63 -7.33 10.83
C SER A 5 15.94 -6.44 11.89
N GLU A 6 15.67 -5.16 11.64
CA GLU A 6 15.20 -4.23 12.69
C GLU A 6 13.67 -4.21 12.91
N PHE A 7 12.87 -4.70 11.95
CA PHE A 7 11.40 -4.57 11.99
C PHE A 7 10.65 -5.89 11.90
N LEU A 8 11.24 -6.97 12.41
CA LEU A 8 10.63 -8.32 12.38
C LEU A 8 9.28 -8.41 13.11
N GLU A 9 9.02 -7.50 14.07
CA GLU A 9 7.77 -7.45 14.85
C GLU A 9 6.82 -6.33 14.41
N LEU A 10 7.12 -5.61 13.32
CA LEU A 10 6.30 -4.50 12.87
C LEU A 10 4.98 -5.03 12.28
N LYS A 11 3.87 -4.75 12.96
CA LYS A 11 2.51 -5.14 12.52
C LYS A 11 1.78 -4.05 11.75
N TYR A 12 2.17 -2.79 11.92
CA TYR A 12 1.52 -1.64 11.31
C TYR A 12 2.56 -0.71 10.68
N LEU A 13 2.42 -0.43 9.39
CA LEU A 13 3.27 0.48 8.65
C LEU A 13 2.41 1.55 8.00
N LYS A 14 2.68 2.81 8.34
CA LYS A 14 2.07 3.97 7.69
C LYS A 14 3.12 4.81 7.00
N LEU A 15 2.93 5.07 5.72
CA LEU A 15 3.72 6.01 4.93
C LEU A 15 2.82 7.20 4.55
N ASP A 16 3.22 8.40 4.94
CA ASP A 16 2.48 9.64 4.67
C ASP A 16 3.32 10.60 3.85
N ASN A 17 2.74 11.12 2.76
CA ASN A 17 3.33 12.12 1.88
C ASN A 17 4.72 11.71 1.37
N LEU A 18 4.87 10.42 1.04
CA LEU A 18 6.13 9.87 0.56
C LEU A 18 6.48 10.50 -0.78
N LYS A 19 7.64 11.16 -0.85
CA LYS A 19 8.17 11.80 -2.08
C LYS A 19 9.03 10.86 -2.92
N VAL A 20 8.94 9.57 -2.66
CA VAL A 20 9.70 8.54 -3.36
C VAL A 20 8.84 8.00 -4.50
N THR A 21 9.45 7.81 -5.66
CA THR A 21 8.79 7.24 -6.85
C THR A 21 8.79 5.72 -6.84
N GLN A 22 9.92 5.12 -6.47
CA GLN A 22 10.10 3.67 -6.39
C GLN A 22 10.15 3.22 -4.93
N TRP A 23 9.23 2.34 -4.55
CA TRP A 23 9.30 1.63 -3.29
C TRP A 23 9.66 0.18 -3.56
N SER A 24 10.85 -0.22 -3.12
CA SER A 24 11.33 -1.60 -3.15
C SER A 24 11.57 -2.05 -1.72
N VAL A 25 11.16 -3.29 -1.42
CA VAL A 25 11.44 -3.96 -0.15
C VAL A 25 12.13 -5.28 -0.46
N SER A 26 12.97 -5.76 0.46
CA SER A 26 13.53 -7.10 0.40
C SER A 26 12.45 -8.15 0.64
N ASP A 27 12.66 -9.37 0.17
CA ASP A 27 11.70 -10.47 0.35
C ASP A 27 11.51 -10.86 1.83
N ASP A 28 12.48 -10.52 2.68
CA ASP A 28 12.45 -10.77 4.13
C ASP A 28 11.93 -9.56 4.94
N ALA A 29 11.51 -8.48 4.27
CA ALA A 29 11.05 -7.27 4.93
C ALA A 29 9.69 -7.50 5.62
N PHE A 30 9.52 -6.93 6.82
CA PHE A 30 8.23 -6.87 7.53
C PHE A 30 7.45 -8.21 7.60
N PRO A 31 8.06 -9.31 8.05
CA PRO A 31 7.46 -10.65 8.01
C PRO A 31 6.17 -10.81 8.84
N LYS A 32 5.89 -9.86 9.75
CA LYS A 32 4.71 -9.83 10.62
C LYS A 32 3.78 -8.65 10.34
N LEU A 33 3.92 -7.99 9.20
CA LEU A 33 3.07 -6.85 8.86
C LEU A 33 1.63 -7.30 8.67
N GLU A 34 0.72 -6.71 9.44
CA GLU A 34 -0.71 -6.99 9.38
C GLU A 34 -1.48 -5.88 8.65
N HIS A 35 -0.95 -4.65 8.67
CA HIS A 35 -1.65 -3.48 8.14
C HIS A 35 -0.69 -2.47 7.50
N LEU A 36 -0.92 -2.18 6.22
CA LEU A 36 -0.22 -1.15 5.46
C LEU A 36 -1.16 0.04 5.17
N VAL A 37 -0.71 1.25 5.47
CA VAL A 37 -1.43 2.49 5.17
C VAL A 37 -0.54 3.41 4.33
N LEU A 38 -1.01 3.77 3.15
CA LEU A 38 -0.41 4.75 2.25
C LEU A 38 -1.29 5.99 2.22
N THR A 39 -0.74 7.15 2.59
CA THR A 39 -1.48 8.42 2.63
C THR A 39 -0.75 9.48 1.84
N LYS A 40 -1.43 10.16 0.90
CA LYS A 40 -0.85 11.26 0.09
C LYS A 40 0.42 10.88 -0.69
N CYS A 41 0.64 9.60 -0.98
CA CYS A 41 1.80 9.12 -1.75
C CYS A 41 1.56 9.33 -3.26
N LYS A 42 1.53 10.59 -3.69
CA LYS A 42 1.19 10.97 -5.08
C LYS A 42 2.26 10.64 -6.12
N HIS A 43 3.50 10.46 -5.67
CA HIS A 43 4.64 10.20 -6.56
C HIS A 43 5.00 8.71 -6.66
N LEU A 44 4.47 7.90 -5.75
CA LEU A 44 4.78 6.48 -5.69
C LEU A 44 4.17 5.77 -6.91
N GLU A 45 4.95 4.98 -7.62
CA GLU A 45 4.46 4.30 -8.82
C GLU A 45 3.61 3.07 -8.49
N LYS A 46 4.00 2.28 -7.49
CA LYS A 46 3.25 1.09 -7.10
C LYS A 46 3.60 0.62 -5.69
N ILE A 47 2.75 -0.27 -5.17
CA ILE A 47 3.04 -1.04 -3.97
C ILE A 47 3.96 -2.21 -4.38
N PRO A 48 4.99 -2.55 -3.58
CA PRO A 48 5.84 -3.71 -3.87
C PRO A 48 5.04 -5.00 -3.99
N SER A 49 5.38 -5.84 -4.97
CA SER A 49 4.75 -7.16 -5.16
C SER A 49 5.00 -8.13 -4.00
N HIS A 50 5.98 -7.86 -3.15
CA HIS A 50 6.22 -8.58 -1.89
C HIS A 50 4.96 -8.68 -0.99
N PHE A 51 3.98 -7.78 -1.16
CA PHE A 51 2.73 -7.83 -0.40
C PHE A 51 1.65 -8.75 -1.01
N GLU A 52 1.87 -9.29 -2.21
CA GLU A 52 0.95 -10.19 -2.91
C GLU A 52 0.84 -11.56 -2.23
N ASP A 53 1.96 -12.08 -1.70
CA ASP A 53 2.06 -13.37 -1.00
C ASP A 53 2.31 -13.23 0.51
N ALA A 54 2.22 -12.00 1.04
CA ALA A 54 2.38 -11.72 2.46
C ALA A 54 1.25 -12.32 3.30
N VAL A 55 1.53 -13.45 3.97
CA VAL A 55 0.53 -14.22 4.75
C VAL A 55 -0.01 -13.47 5.97
N CYS A 56 0.82 -12.66 6.62
CA CYS A 56 0.38 -11.90 7.80
C CYS A 56 -0.44 -10.66 7.45
N LEU A 57 -0.39 -10.20 6.20
CA LEU A 57 -1.01 -8.95 5.79
C LEU A 57 -2.52 -9.13 5.67
N ASN A 58 -3.27 -8.39 6.48
CA ASN A 58 -4.72 -8.48 6.55
C ASN A 58 -5.39 -7.30 5.85
N ARG A 59 -4.68 -6.16 5.73
CA ARG A 59 -5.30 -4.93 5.22
C ARG A 59 -4.32 -3.97 4.56
N ILE A 60 -4.77 -3.37 3.46
CA ILE A 60 -4.16 -2.17 2.85
C ILE A 60 -5.16 -1.02 2.83
N GLU A 61 -4.72 0.16 3.27
CA GLU A 61 -5.43 1.42 3.09
C GLU A 61 -4.65 2.34 2.15
N VAL A 62 -5.29 2.77 1.06
CA VAL A 62 -4.74 3.73 0.10
C VAL A 62 -5.55 5.01 0.17
N ASN A 63 -5.00 6.05 0.80
CA ASN A 63 -5.69 7.31 1.04
C ASN A 63 -5.02 8.45 0.27
N TRP A 64 -5.76 9.11 -0.60
CA TRP A 64 -5.31 10.29 -1.36
C TRP A 64 -4.01 10.08 -2.16
N CYS A 65 -3.77 8.85 -2.61
CA CYS A 65 -2.65 8.50 -3.48
C CYS A 65 -3.05 8.64 -4.96
N ASN A 66 -2.10 8.41 -5.88
CA ASN A 66 -2.40 8.37 -7.30
C ASN A 66 -3.11 7.06 -7.70
N TRP A 67 -3.55 7.01 -8.96
CA TRP A 67 -4.23 5.83 -9.52
C TRP A 67 -3.34 4.60 -9.61
N ASP A 68 -2.04 4.75 -9.84
CA ASP A 68 -1.12 3.63 -9.98
C ASP A 68 -0.96 2.85 -8.66
N VAL A 69 -0.88 3.57 -7.53
CA VAL A 69 -0.90 2.96 -6.19
C VAL A 69 -2.24 2.27 -5.91
N ALA A 70 -3.36 2.88 -6.32
CA ALA A 70 -4.69 2.30 -6.14
C ALA A 70 -4.85 1.01 -6.96
N ASN A 71 -4.39 1.00 -8.21
CA ASN A 71 -4.41 -0.17 -9.09
C ASN A 71 -3.53 -1.29 -8.53
N SER A 72 -2.32 -0.98 -8.10
CA SER A 72 -1.41 -1.95 -7.48
C SER A 72 -2.00 -2.56 -6.20
N ALA A 73 -2.69 -1.77 -5.37
CA ALA A 73 -3.40 -2.32 -4.21
C ALA A 73 -4.53 -3.28 -4.62
N GLN A 74 -5.21 -2.99 -5.72
CA GLN A 74 -6.28 -3.84 -6.25
C GLN A 74 -5.73 -5.15 -6.84
N GLU A 75 -4.59 -5.10 -7.51
CA GLU A 75 -3.87 -6.29 -7.98
C GLU A 75 -3.47 -7.20 -6.82
N ILE A 76 -2.94 -6.62 -5.73
CA ILE A 76 -2.63 -7.37 -4.50
C ILE A 76 -3.88 -8.03 -3.91
N LEU A 77 -5.03 -7.34 -3.90
CA LEU A 77 -6.30 -7.94 -3.46
C LEU A 77 -6.67 -9.16 -4.30
N THR A 78 -6.60 -9.03 -5.62
CA THR A 78 -6.90 -10.13 -6.54
C THR A 78 -5.97 -11.31 -6.32
N THR A 79 -4.66 -11.09 -6.20
CA THR A 79 -3.70 -12.19 -5.93
C THR A 79 -3.98 -12.86 -4.58
N GLN A 80 -4.22 -12.10 -3.52
CA GLN A 80 -4.54 -12.66 -2.20
C GLN A 80 -5.81 -13.51 -2.22
N HIS A 81 -6.86 -13.09 -2.94
CA HIS A 81 -8.11 -13.85 -3.02
C HIS A 81 -8.03 -15.05 -3.95
N GLU A 82 -7.47 -14.89 -5.14
CA GLU A 82 -7.52 -15.92 -6.19
C GLU A 82 -6.38 -16.94 -6.09
N VAL A 83 -5.19 -16.52 -5.65
CA VAL A 83 -3.99 -17.37 -5.60
C VAL A 83 -3.73 -17.89 -4.19
N ILE A 84 -3.83 -17.02 -3.19
CA ILE A 84 -3.53 -17.35 -1.78
C ILE A 84 -4.78 -17.87 -1.04
N ALA A 85 -5.98 -17.68 -1.61
CA ALA A 85 -7.27 -18.01 -0.98
C ALA A 85 -7.47 -17.31 0.38
N ASN A 86 -6.95 -16.09 0.52
CA ASN A 86 -7.07 -15.25 1.70
C ASN A 86 -8.27 -14.31 1.59
N ASP A 87 -9.48 -14.85 1.65
CA ASP A 87 -10.74 -14.10 1.54
C ASP A 87 -10.90 -13.01 2.62
N SER A 88 -10.13 -13.11 3.71
CA SER A 88 -10.17 -12.15 4.82
C SER A 88 -9.36 -10.87 4.54
N PHE A 89 -8.49 -10.88 3.54
CA PHE A 89 -7.69 -9.71 3.15
C PHE A 89 -8.59 -8.63 2.57
N THR A 90 -8.35 -7.38 2.97
CA THR A 90 -9.16 -6.23 2.54
C THR A 90 -8.32 -5.07 2.04
N VAL A 91 -8.83 -4.39 1.01
CA VAL A 91 -8.25 -3.15 0.49
C VAL A 91 -9.30 -2.05 0.55
N THR A 92 -8.91 -0.89 1.09
CA THR A 92 -9.76 0.30 1.10
C THR A 92 -9.05 1.44 0.38
N ILE A 93 -9.73 2.06 -0.59
CA ILE A 93 -9.17 3.14 -1.41
C ILE A 93 -10.02 4.39 -1.18
N GLN A 94 -9.38 5.46 -0.71
CA GLN A 94 -9.96 6.79 -0.62
C GLN A 94 -9.30 7.68 -1.68
N PRO A 95 -10.03 8.11 -2.73
CA PRO A 95 -9.46 8.95 -3.78
C PRO A 95 -9.05 10.32 -3.22
N PRO A 96 -8.00 10.97 -3.76
CA PRO A 96 -7.63 12.33 -3.37
C PRO A 96 -8.85 13.23 -3.59
N ASP A 97 -9.35 13.77 -2.48
CA ASP A 97 -10.57 14.57 -2.37
C ASP A 97 -10.89 15.37 -3.65
N TRP A 98 -11.81 14.83 -4.48
CA TRP A 98 -12.22 15.43 -5.77
C TRP A 98 -12.90 16.80 -5.62
N SER A 99 -13.06 17.30 -4.40
CA SER A 99 -13.66 18.60 -4.11
C SER A 99 -12.67 19.77 -4.10
N LYS A 100 -11.37 19.56 -4.33
CA LYS A 100 -10.35 20.65 -4.34
C LYS A 100 -9.80 21.08 -5.70
N GLU A 101 -10.31 20.51 -6.79
CA GLU A 101 -9.97 20.93 -8.16
C GLU A 101 -11.21 21.24 -9.01
N GLN A 102 -12.23 21.88 -8.43
CA GLN A 102 -13.03 22.78 -9.25
C GLN A 102 -12.24 24.08 -9.39
N PRO A 103 -11.82 24.48 -10.61
CA PRO A 103 -11.55 25.88 -10.85
C PRO A 103 -12.81 26.65 -10.41
N LEU A 104 -12.63 27.66 -9.57
CA LEU A 104 -13.53 28.81 -9.64
C LEU A 104 -13.36 29.35 -11.07
N ASP A 105 -14.24 28.95 -11.97
CA ASP A 105 -14.48 29.67 -13.22
C ASP A 105 -15.97 29.99 -13.22
N SER A 106 -16.33 31.18 -12.74
CA SER A 106 -16.52 32.44 -13.48
C SER A 106 -17.76 32.41 -14.37
#